data_AF-A0A0Z8D1S1-F1
#
_entry.id   AF-A0A0Z8D1S1-F1
#
_cell.length_a   1.000
_cell.length_b   1.000
_cell.length_c   1.000
_cell.angle_alpha   90.00
_cell.angle_beta   90.00
_cell.angle_gamma   90.00
#
_symmetry.space_group_name_H-M   'P 1'
#
loop_
_entity.id
_entity.type
_entity.pdbx_description
1 polymer ?
#
loop_
_entity_poly.entity_id
_entity_poly.type
_entity_poly.pdbx_seq_one_letter_code
_entity_poly.pdbx_strand_id
1 'polypeptide(L)' 'MMTLQEQRIRQILVKDTMKRMGLSKKKAQKVIAELEMHGLLKFTPDGKLAFRELGA' A
#
# COMPACT_ATOMS: atom_id res chain seq x y z
N MET A 1 -10.18 -8.64 9.21
CA MET A 1 -11.12 -8.11 8.20
C MET A 1 -10.74 -6.65 7.96
N MET A 2 -10.53 -6.23 6.71
CA MET A 2 -10.06 -4.88 6.39
C MET A 2 -11.23 -3.89 6.40
N THR A 3 -11.12 -2.78 7.11
CA THR A 3 -12.12 -1.72 7.20
C THR A 3 -12.33 -1.02 5.85
N LEU A 4 -13.47 -0.34 5.69
CA LEU A 4 -13.77 0.43 4.48
C LEU A 4 -12.73 1.52 4.21
N GLN A 5 -12.20 2.12 5.28
CA GLN A 5 -11.18 3.16 5.21
C GLN A 5 -9.84 2.61 4.71
N GLU A 6 -9.40 1.48 5.27
CA GLU A 6 -8.19 0.78 4.81
C GLU A 6 -8.31 0.34 3.34
N GLN A 7 -9.48 -0.14 2.92
CA GLN A 7 -9.73 -0.47 1.51
C GLN A 7 -9.63 0.76 0.60
N ARG A 8 -10.17 1.91 1.02
CA ARG A 8 -10.11 3.17 0.26
C ARG A 8 -8.67 3.67 0.10
N ILE A 9 -7.88 3.64 1.17
CA ILE A 9 -6.46 4.04 1.14
C ILE A 9 -5.66 3.09 0.26
N ARG A 10 -5.92 1.78 0.35
CA ARG A 10 -5.31 0.79 -0.54
C ARG A 10 -5.60 1.10 -2.01
N GLN A 11 -6.82 1.48 -2.35
CA GLN A 11 -7.15 1.85 -3.73
C GLN A 11 -6.44 3.13 -4.20
N ILE A 12 -6.34 4.14 -3.34
CA ILE A 12 -5.59 5.37 -3.64
C ILE A 12 -4.12 5.03 -3.89
N LEU A 13 -3.51 4.25 -3.00
CA LEU A 13 -2.11 3.84 -3.13
C LEU A 13 -1.86 3.06 -4.42
N VAL A 14 -2.73 2.10 -4.76
CA VAL A 14 -2.64 1.36 -6.04
C VAL A 14 -2.67 2.32 -7.23
N LYS A 15 -3.57 3.30 -7.25
CA LYS A 15 -3.66 4.28 -8.34
C LYS A 15 -2.40 5.15 -8.43
N ASP A 16 -1.90 5.65 -7.31
CA ASP A 16 -0.67 6.44 -7.26
C ASP A 16 0.54 5.64 -7.72
N THR A 17 0.68 4.40 -7.25
CA THR A 17 1.74 3.47 -7.66
C THR A 17 1.70 3.21 -9.17
N MET A 18 0.51 2.97 -9.74
CA MET A 18 0.36 2.83 -11.19
C MET A 18 0.85 4.06 -11.93
N LYS A 19 0.42 5.26 -11.51
CA LYS A 19 0.74 6.53 -12.18
C LYS A 19 2.22 6.88 -12.06
N ARG A 20 2.80 6.76 -10.87
CA ARG A 20 4.19 7.17 -10.58
C ARG A 20 5.22 6.17 -11.09
N MET A 21 4.92 4.88 -11.07
CA MET A 21 5.86 3.83 -11.48
C MET A 21 5.57 3.26 -12.87
N GLY A 22 4.54 3.76 -13.58
CA GLY A 22 4.16 3.23 -14.89
C GLY A 22 3.72 1.77 -14.87
N LEU A 23 3.22 1.28 -13.72
CA LEU A 23 2.88 -0.12 -13.52
C LEU A 23 1.43 -0.41 -13.91
N SER A 24 1.18 -1.63 -14.40
CA SER A 24 -0.18 -2.14 -14.54
C SER A 24 -0.82 -2.35 -13.16
N LYS A 25 -2.15 -2.31 -13.09
CA LYS A 25 -2.90 -2.51 -11.84
C LYS A 25 -2.48 -3.79 -11.10
N LYS A 26 -2.31 -4.89 -11.83
CA LYS A 26 -1.88 -6.19 -11.28
C LYS A 26 -0.48 -6.10 -10.65
N LYS A 27 0.47 -5.44 -11.32
CA LYS A 27 1.82 -5.25 -10.79
C LYS A 27 1.83 -4.33 -9.57
N ALA A 28 1.11 -3.22 -9.61
CA ALA A 28 0.98 -2.30 -8.47
C ALA A 28 0.38 -2.99 -7.24
N GLN A 29 -0.67 -3.80 -7.42
CA GLN A 29 -1.24 -4.59 -6.34
C GLN A 29 -0.26 -5.60 -5.75
N LYS A 30 0.55 -6.27 -6.59
CA LYS A 30 1.58 -7.22 -6.15
C LYS A 30 2.64 -6.54 -5.29
N VAL A 31 3.16 -5.39 -5.74
CA VAL A 31 4.16 -4.62 -4.99
C VAL A 31 3.62 -4.21 -3.62
N ILE A 32 2.40 -3.66 -3.56
CA ILE A 32 1.79 -3.25 -2.29
C ILE A 32 1.60 -4.45 -1.36
N ALA A 33 1.17 -5.61 -1.88
CA ALA A 33 1.03 -6.82 -1.09
C ALA A 33 2.38 -7.36 -0.57
N GLU A 34 3.45 -7.28 -1.36
CA GLU A 34 4.80 -7.66 -0.93
C GLU A 34 5.30 -6.72 0.17
N LEU A 35 5.08 -5.41 0.05
CA LEU A 35 5.43 -4.44 1.08
C LEU A 35 4.65 -4.68 2.39
N GLU A 36 3.37 -5.04 2.30
CA GLU A 36 2.58 -5.46 3.47
C GLU A 36 3.13 -6.76 4.09
N MET A 37 3.44 -7.76 3.27
CA MET A 37 3.95 -9.05 3.73
C MET A 37 5.28 -8.92 4.47
N HIS A 38 6.16 -8.04 4.00
CA HIS A 38 7.44 -7.76 4.64
C HIS A 38 7.34 -6.77 5.81
N GLY A 39 6.13 -6.30 6.15
CA GLY A 39 5.91 -5.35 7.25
C GLY A 39 6.49 -3.96 6.98
N LEU A 40 6.74 -3.63 5.71
CA LEU A 40 7.25 -2.34 5.24
C LEU A 40 6.13 -1.33 5.05
N LEU A 41 4.92 -1.84 4.84
CA LEU A 41 3.71 -1.06 4.69
C LEU A 41 2.65 -1.60 5.63
N LYS A 42 2.05 -0.73 6.45
CA LYS A 42 0.89 -1.06 7.26
C LYS A 42 -0.20 -0.01 7.09
N PHE A 43 -1.41 -0.46 6.79
CA PHE A 43 -2.59 0.37 6.83
C PHE A 43 -3.03 0.48 8.29
N THR A 44 -3.15 1.71 8.79
CA THR A 44 -3.60 1.93 10.16
C THR A 44 -5.09 2.29 10.19
N PRO A 45 -5.82 1.93 11.25
CA PRO A 45 -7.27 2.18 11.35
C PRO A 45 -7.64 3.67 11.34
N ASP A 46 -6.72 4.56 11.73
CA ASP A 46 -6.86 6.02 11.64
C ASP A 46 -6.70 6.55 10.21
N GLY A 47 -6.48 5.65 9.25
CA GLY A 47 -6.36 5.95 7.83
C GLY A 47 -5.03 6.53 7.41
N LYS A 48 -3.98 6.30 8.20
CA LYS A 48 -2.61 6.64 7.81
C LYS A 48 -1.93 5.44 7.16
N LEU A 49 -0.88 5.74 6.41
CA LEU A 49 0.06 4.78 5.87
C LEU A 49 1.28 4.82 6.78
N ALA A 50 1.53 3.73 7.49
CA ALA A 50 2.77 3.57 8.25
C ALA A 50 3.78 2.85 7.36
N PHE A 51 4.92 3.49 7.15
CA PHE A 51 6.07 2.89 6.48
C PHE A 51 7.09 2.49 7.55
N ARG A 52 7.65 1.29 7.45
CA ARG A 52 8.80 0.90 8.26
C ARG A 52 10.07 1.31 7.52
N GLU A 53 10.94 2.08 8.18
CA GLU A 53 12.25 2.42 7.64
C GLU A 53 13.12 1.17 7.47
N LEU A 54 13.78 1.07 6.32
CA LEU A 54 14.79 0.06 6.04
C LEU A 54 16.16 0.72 6.14
N GLY A 55 16.82 0.52 7.28
CA GLY A 55 18.16 1.06 7.56
C GLY A 55 18.11 2.19 8.58
N ALA A 56 18.81 1.98 9.70
CA ALA A 56 19.24 3.03 10.62
C ALA A 56 20.55 3.65 10.10
#